data_AF-A0A960YUW7-F1
#
_entry.id   AF-A0A960YUW7-F1
#
_cell.length_a   1.000
_cell.length_b   1.000
_cell.length_c   1.000
_cell.angle_alpha   90.00
_cell.angle_beta   90.00
_cell.angle_gamma   90.00
#
_symmetry.space_group_name_H-M   'P 1'
#
loop_
_entity.id
_entity.type
_entity.pdbx_description
1 polymer ?
#
loop_
_entity_poly.entity_id
_entity_poly.type
_entity_poly.pdbx_seq_one_letter_code
_entity_poly.pdbx_strand_id
1 'polypeptide(L)'
;KIKFTPKAHFFIVVRSEGTNFKKNPEVKSSVIDKMPNGTIGEILETKGSPFYNQGIRGMWIKTEFKGKEGWIFSGHTVTSSEKEYLEDKFYIKNDEWFIHYMEYVSTPEIYDLNESELSNYKVKTIQKKNYIIYNIDYGFPEDDCTVATSKRVVFKNIHTGLSYSLQGIYSETIVSEDDPFEDTIYTEYSGCNCCCPDNGNILYYLFEDKISFIPFKKQNSKGLCYYGTLEGVELSRENRYIKTDKTILMKLKLPICKEPDNPDITTSEPIDYPHTLFSAVKVENNNLIVERFFDKGIPESYRKIWIDSKEKKKIKQE
;
A
#
# COMPACT_ATOMS: atom_id res chain seq x y z
N LYS A 1 -6.41 -39.04 3.67
CA LYS A 1 -6.25 -37.68 3.10
C LYS A 1 -7.24 -36.75 3.80
N ILE A 2 -6.80 -36.05 4.84
CA ILE A 2 -7.66 -35.08 5.54
C ILE A 2 -7.59 -33.79 4.73
N LYS A 3 -8.68 -33.44 4.02
CA LYS A 3 -8.86 -32.14 3.39
C LYS A 3 -9.29 -31.18 4.49
N PHE A 4 -8.35 -30.47 5.08
CA PHE A 4 -8.66 -29.28 5.84
C PHE A 4 -8.96 -28.15 4.86
N THR A 5 -10.14 -27.58 4.93
CA THR A 5 -10.44 -26.29 4.31
C THR A 5 -11.28 -25.56 5.34
N PRO A 6 -10.77 -24.51 6.01
CA PRO A 6 -11.65 -23.59 6.70
C PRO A 6 -12.49 -22.94 5.60
N LYS A 7 -13.73 -23.39 5.46
CA LYS A 7 -14.66 -22.85 4.45
C LYS A 7 -15.14 -21.53 5.00
N ALA A 8 -14.59 -20.41 4.52
CA ALA A 8 -15.28 -19.15 4.72
C ALA A 8 -16.76 -19.32 4.30
N HIS A 9 -17.66 -18.88 5.17
CA HIS A 9 -19.11 -19.05 5.03
C HIS A 9 -19.80 -17.80 4.52
N PHE A 10 -19.14 -16.65 4.69
CA PHE A 10 -19.67 -15.35 4.38
C PHE A 10 -18.66 -14.54 3.56
N PHE A 11 -19.16 -13.54 2.85
CA PHE A 11 -18.34 -12.54 2.16
C PHE A 11 -18.93 -11.15 2.31
N ILE A 12 -18.10 -10.13 2.11
CA ILE A 12 -18.52 -8.76 1.86
C ILE A 12 -17.92 -8.27 0.54
N VAL A 13 -18.68 -7.50 -0.25
CA VAL A 13 -18.17 -6.84 -1.46
C VAL A 13 -17.37 -5.60 -1.07
N VAL A 14 -16.07 -5.55 -1.39
CA VAL A 14 -15.18 -4.42 -1.04
C VAL A 14 -14.82 -3.52 -2.21
N ARG A 15 -15.00 -4.01 -3.44
CA ARG A 15 -14.77 -3.21 -4.65
C ARG A 15 -15.70 -1.99 -4.67
N SER A 16 -15.14 -0.79 -4.90
CA SER A 16 -15.84 0.50 -4.76
C SER A 16 -17.12 0.60 -5.61
N GLU A 17 -17.05 0.14 -6.85
CA GLU A 17 -18.16 0.12 -7.80
C GLU A 17 -19.07 -1.10 -7.61
N GLY A 18 -18.78 -1.99 -6.66
CA GLY A 18 -19.44 -3.28 -6.47
C GLY A 18 -18.87 -4.38 -7.36
N THR A 19 -19.57 -5.52 -7.40
CA THR A 19 -19.18 -6.69 -8.19
C THR A 19 -20.31 -7.15 -9.11
N ASN A 20 -19.95 -7.64 -10.29
CA ASN A 20 -20.93 -8.16 -11.24
C ASN A 20 -21.47 -9.50 -10.74
N PHE A 21 -22.79 -9.58 -10.56
CA PHE A 21 -23.49 -10.82 -10.24
C PHE A 21 -23.85 -11.51 -11.55
N LYS A 22 -23.33 -12.72 -11.78
CA LYS A 22 -23.36 -13.42 -13.06
C LYS A 22 -24.15 -14.71 -12.99
N LYS A 23 -24.71 -15.10 -14.14
CA LYS A 23 -25.44 -16.37 -14.27
C LYS A 23 -24.51 -17.59 -14.12
N ASN A 24 -23.32 -17.52 -14.71
CA ASN A 24 -22.33 -18.60 -14.70
C ASN A 24 -20.97 -18.11 -14.16
N PRO A 25 -20.14 -19.01 -13.60
CA PRO A 25 -18.82 -18.71 -13.05
C PRO A 25 -17.76 -18.59 -14.16
N GLU A 26 -17.95 -17.63 -15.06
CA GLU A 26 -17.09 -17.39 -16.21
C GLU A 26 -16.99 -15.89 -16.50
N VAL A 27 -15.80 -15.43 -16.92
CA VAL A 27 -15.54 -14.00 -17.18
C VAL A 27 -16.54 -13.43 -18.19
N LYS A 28 -16.79 -14.18 -19.27
CA LYS A 28 -17.69 -13.81 -20.37
C LYS A 28 -19.18 -14.08 -20.10
N SER A 29 -19.54 -14.62 -18.93
CA SER A 29 -20.95 -14.87 -18.61
C SER A 29 -21.77 -13.57 -18.55
N SER A 30 -23.03 -13.66 -18.95
CA SER A 30 -24.02 -12.59 -18.78
C SER A 30 -24.10 -12.15 -17.31
N VAL A 31 -24.10 -10.83 -17.11
CA VAL A 31 -24.35 -10.18 -15.83
C VAL A 31 -25.86 -10.13 -15.62
N ILE A 32 -26.34 -10.65 -14.50
CA ILE A 32 -27.76 -10.72 -14.14
C ILE A 32 -28.16 -9.60 -13.18
N ASP A 33 -27.22 -9.09 -12.37
CA ASP A 33 -27.39 -7.90 -11.54
C ASP A 33 -25.99 -7.35 -11.17
N LYS A 34 -25.94 -6.23 -10.46
CA LYS A 34 -24.73 -5.66 -9.86
C LYS A 34 -24.90 -5.63 -8.34
N MET A 35 -23.98 -6.30 -7.65
CA MET A 35 -23.98 -6.37 -6.19
C MET A 35 -23.17 -5.19 -5.65
N PRO A 36 -23.77 -4.27 -4.88
CA PRO A 36 -23.09 -3.05 -4.46
C PRO A 36 -21.98 -3.33 -3.43
N ASN A 37 -21.05 -2.37 -3.30
CA ASN A 37 -20.08 -2.34 -2.20
C ASN A 37 -20.80 -2.47 -0.85
N GLY A 38 -20.19 -3.18 0.08
CA GLY A 38 -20.71 -3.42 1.42
C GLY A 38 -21.78 -4.50 1.50
N THR A 39 -22.16 -5.13 0.38
CA THR A 39 -23.11 -6.26 0.43
C THR A 39 -22.47 -7.44 1.13
N ILE A 40 -23.05 -7.87 2.23
CA ILE A 40 -22.70 -9.10 2.95
C ILE A 40 -23.62 -10.22 2.49
N GLY A 41 -23.05 -11.40 2.20
CA GLY A 41 -23.82 -12.57 1.81
C GLY A 41 -23.15 -13.88 2.20
N GLU A 42 -23.85 -14.98 1.95
CA GLU A 42 -23.36 -16.33 2.23
C GLU A 42 -22.70 -16.96 1.00
N ILE A 43 -21.62 -17.70 1.25
CA ILE A 43 -20.90 -18.50 0.26
C ILE A 43 -21.59 -19.87 0.20
N LEU A 44 -22.39 -20.07 -0.85
CA LEU A 44 -23.08 -21.35 -1.08
C LEU A 44 -22.14 -22.38 -1.69
N GLU A 45 -21.27 -21.95 -2.60
CA GLU A 45 -20.33 -22.81 -3.32
C GLU A 45 -19.13 -21.99 -3.79
N THR A 46 -17.97 -22.63 -3.97
CA THR A 46 -16.85 -22.04 -4.72
C THR A 46 -16.47 -22.92 -5.90
N LYS A 47 -16.12 -22.31 -7.04
CA LYS A 47 -15.79 -23.04 -8.27
C LYS A 47 -14.53 -22.54 -8.95
N GLY A 48 -13.76 -23.50 -9.46
CA GLY A 48 -12.52 -23.28 -10.21
C GLY A 48 -11.30 -23.17 -9.31
N SER A 49 -10.12 -23.16 -9.92
CA SER A 49 -8.89 -22.75 -9.23
C SER A 49 -8.79 -21.22 -9.25
N PRO A 50 -8.15 -20.59 -8.24
CA PRO A 50 -7.93 -19.16 -8.28
C PRO A 50 -7.19 -18.73 -9.55
N PHE A 51 -7.70 -17.71 -10.23
CA PHE A 51 -7.18 -17.15 -11.47
C PHE A 51 -7.15 -15.62 -11.40
N TYR A 52 -6.44 -14.99 -12.34
CA TYR A 52 -6.38 -13.53 -12.44
C TYR A 52 -7.46 -13.03 -13.38
N ASN A 53 -8.23 -12.04 -12.94
CA ASN A 53 -9.20 -11.31 -13.74
C ASN A 53 -8.97 -9.81 -13.55
N GLN A 54 -8.65 -9.09 -14.63
CA GLN A 54 -8.32 -7.65 -14.58
C GLN A 54 -7.21 -7.33 -13.56
N GLY A 55 -6.18 -8.17 -13.48
CA GLY A 55 -5.05 -7.99 -12.55
C GLY A 55 -5.31 -8.50 -11.12
N ILE A 56 -6.56 -8.79 -10.76
CA ILE A 56 -6.93 -9.22 -9.41
C ILE A 56 -7.07 -10.75 -9.36
N ARG A 57 -6.47 -11.38 -8.34
CA ARG A 57 -6.55 -12.83 -8.13
C ARG A 57 -7.81 -13.20 -7.36
N GLY A 58 -8.56 -14.18 -7.84
CA GLY A 58 -9.77 -14.66 -7.17
C GLY A 58 -10.32 -15.94 -7.80
N MET A 59 -11.45 -16.39 -7.30
CA MET A 59 -12.21 -17.53 -7.84
C MET A 59 -13.70 -17.19 -7.86
N TRP A 60 -14.52 -18.09 -8.39
CA TRP A 60 -15.96 -17.86 -8.41
C TRP A 60 -16.60 -18.33 -7.10
N ILE A 61 -17.45 -17.48 -6.54
CA ILE A 61 -18.29 -17.74 -5.37
C ILE A 61 -19.74 -17.75 -5.83
N LYS A 62 -20.47 -18.81 -5.51
CA LYS A 62 -21.93 -18.87 -5.67
C LYS A 62 -22.58 -18.28 -4.43
N THR A 63 -23.59 -17.45 -4.65
CA THR A 63 -24.34 -16.79 -3.58
C THR A 63 -25.76 -16.45 -4.03
N GLU A 64 -26.60 -16.00 -3.09
CA GLU A 64 -27.92 -15.47 -3.34
C GLU A 64 -27.93 -13.94 -3.16
N PHE A 65 -28.55 -13.23 -4.10
CA PHE A 65 -28.75 -11.79 -4.01
C PHE A 65 -30.12 -11.42 -4.57
N LYS A 66 -30.91 -10.69 -3.77
CA LYS A 66 -32.29 -10.30 -4.09
C LYS A 66 -33.16 -11.49 -4.53
N GLY A 67 -33.08 -12.62 -3.82
CA GLY A 67 -33.89 -13.81 -4.11
C GLY A 67 -33.45 -14.62 -5.33
N LYS A 68 -32.26 -14.35 -5.88
CA LYS A 68 -31.71 -15.05 -7.06
C LYS A 68 -30.35 -15.64 -6.74
N GLU A 69 -30.12 -16.88 -7.14
CA GLU A 69 -28.78 -17.48 -7.11
C GLU A 69 -27.93 -17.04 -8.31
N GLY A 70 -26.64 -16.88 -8.08
CA GLY A 70 -25.68 -16.51 -9.11
C GLY A 70 -24.25 -16.54 -8.60
N TRP A 71 -23.34 -15.98 -9.37
CA TRP A 71 -21.90 -16.05 -9.13
C TRP A 71 -21.27 -14.66 -9.07
N ILE A 72 -20.35 -14.48 -8.12
CA ILE A 72 -19.49 -13.30 -8.00
C ILE A 72 -18.03 -13.72 -8.03
N PHE A 73 -17.16 -12.78 -8.42
CA PHE A 73 -15.72 -12.99 -8.39
C PHE A 73 -15.15 -12.61 -7.03
N SER A 74 -14.48 -13.55 -6.36
CA SER A 74 -13.98 -13.38 -5.00
C SER A 74 -12.86 -12.35 -4.87
N GLY A 75 -12.21 -11.98 -5.97
CA GLY A 75 -11.20 -10.91 -5.95
C GLY A 75 -11.77 -9.54 -5.60
N HIS A 76 -13.10 -9.39 -5.60
CA HIS A 76 -13.79 -8.16 -5.20
C HIS A 76 -14.39 -8.25 -3.80
N THR A 77 -14.03 -9.28 -3.03
CA THR A 77 -14.65 -9.58 -1.74
C THR A 77 -13.63 -9.94 -0.68
N VAL A 78 -13.95 -9.64 0.58
CA VAL A 78 -13.32 -10.26 1.76
C VAL A 78 -14.24 -11.38 2.25
N THR A 79 -13.68 -12.52 2.68
CA THR A 79 -14.46 -13.70 3.09
C THR A 79 -14.11 -14.13 4.50
N SER A 80 -15.10 -14.54 5.30
CA SER A 80 -14.89 -14.99 6.67
C SER A 80 -15.79 -16.18 7.03
N SER A 81 -15.41 -16.95 8.05
CA SER A 81 -16.29 -17.93 8.68
C SER A 81 -17.34 -17.29 9.59
N GLU A 82 -17.12 -16.04 10.00
CA GLU A 82 -17.98 -15.31 10.94
C GLU A 82 -18.59 -14.10 10.25
N LYS A 83 -19.92 -13.98 10.28
CA LYS A 83 -20.62 -12.87 9.63
C LYS A 83 -20.36 -11.55 10.33
N GLU A 84 -20.32 -11.57 11.66
CA GLU A 84 -20.09 -10.40 12.53
C GLU A 84 -18.76 -9.69 12.20
N TYR A 85 -17.72 -10.48 11.92
CA TYR A 85 -16.44 -9.96 11.44
C TYR A 85 -16.57 -9.12 10.16
N LEU A 86 -17.46 -9.50 9.25
CA LEU A 86 -17.67 -8.76 8.00
C LEU A 86 -18.53 -7.51 8.19
N GLU A 87 -19.20 -7.38 9.32
CA GLU A 87 -19.94 -6.18 9.69
C GLU A 87 -19.00 -5.10 10.27
N ASP A 88 -17.81 -5.49 10.74
CA ASP A 88 -16.73 -4.59 11.14
C ASP A 88 -15.94 -4.05 9.93
N LYS A 89 -16.45 -2.96 9.38
CA LYS A 89 -15.86 -2.26 8.21
C LYS A 89 -14.44 -1.74 8.46
N PHE A 90 -14.04 -1.51 9.70
CA PHE A 90 -12.72 -0.98 10.02
C PHE A 90 -11.63 -2.04 9.79
N TYR A 91 -11.90 -3.27 10.25
CA TYR A 91 -11.00 -4.39 10.00
C TYR A 91 -10.87 -4.70 8.51
N ILE A 92 -11.98 -4.75 7.78
CA ILE A 92 -12.00 -5.03 6.33
C ILE A 92 -11.20 -4.00 5.52
N LYS A 93 -11.29 -2.72 5.91
CA LYS A 93 -10.51 -1.63 5.29
C LYS A 93 -9.00 -1.89 5.42
N ASN A 94 -8.54 -2.41 6.55
CA ASN A 94 -7.12 -2.73 6.76
C ASN A 94 -6.66 -3.94 5.94
N ASP A 95 -7.48 -4.99 5.83
CA ASP A 95 -7.17 -6.17 5.02
C ASP A 95 -7.11 -5.83 3.53
N GLU A 96 -8.10 -5.10 3.01
CA GLU A 96 -8.12 -4.62 1.62
C GLU A 96 -6.90 -3.73 1.35
N TRP A 97 -6.69 -2.70 2.17
CA TRP A 97 -5.51 -1.85 2.06
C TRP A 97 -4.20 -2.66 2.07
N PHE A 98 -4.07 -3.65 2.96
CA PHE A 98 -2.86 -4.46 3.06
C PHE A 98 -2.63 -5.34 1.82
N ILE A 99 -3.69 -5.91 1.24
CA ILE A 99 -3.62 -6.64 -0.04
C ILE A 99 -3.12 -5.70 -1.15
N HIS A 100 -3.49 -4.42 -1.09
CA HIS A 100 -3.15 -3.40 -2.08
C HIS A 100 -1.87 -2.60 -1.78
N TYR A 101 -1.25 -2.74 -0.59
CA TYR A 101 -0.16 -1.91 -0.09
C TYR A 101 1.06 -1.83 -1.03
N MET A 102 1.27 -2.85 -1.87
CA MET A 102 2.34 -2.92 -2.87
C MET A 102 1.80 -3.21 -4.28
N GLU A 103 0.50 -3.00 -4.52
CA GLU A 103 -0.11 -3.43 -5.77
C GLU A 103 0.40 -2.67 -6.98
N TYR A 104 0.73 -1.38 -6.82
CA TYR A 104 1.14 -0.54 -7.93
C TYR A 104 2.45 0.17 -7.62
N VAL A 105 3.32 0.15 -8.62
CA VAL A 105 4.32 1.20 -8.80
C VAL A 105 3.57 2.39 -9.37
N SER A 106 3.70 3.53 -8.71
CA SER A 106 3.03 4.77 -9.13
C SER A 106 4.03 5.72 -9.78
N THR A 107 3.52 6.63 -10.59
CA THR A 107 4.28 7.73 -11.17
C THR A 107 3.71 9.03 -10.62
N PRO A 108 4.57 9.99 -10.22
CA PRO A 108 4.06 11.30 -9.82
C PRO A 108 3.39 11.99 -11.01
N GLU A 109 2.47 12.89 -10.72
CA GLU A 109 1.73 13.63 -11.74
C GLU A 109 2.59 14.74 -12.34
N ILE A 110 2.30 15.13 -13.58
CA ILE A 110 2.92 16.31 -14.20
C ILE A 110 2.49 17.53 -13.40
N TYR A 111 3.47 18.37 -13.04
CA TYR A 111 3.29 19.59 -12.29
C TYR A 111 3.75 20.79 -13.12
N ASP A 112 2.92 21.82 -13.22
CA ASP A 112 3.28 23.06 -13.87
C ASP A 112 4.03 23.98 -12.88
N LEU A 113 5.36 23.80 -12.82
CA LEU A 113 6.21 24.57 -11.94
C LEU A 113 6.36 26.01 -12.44
N ASN A 114 5.76 26.96 -11.71
CA ASN A 114 5.86 28.37 -12.03
C ASN A 114 7.19 28.96 -11.50
N GLU A 115 7.97 29.65 -12.34
CA GLU A 115 9.22 30.28 -11.91
C GLU A 115 9.04 31.30 -10.78
N SER A 116 7.90 31.99 -10.73
CA SER A 116 7.62 32.91 -9.62
C SER A 116 7.49 32.20 -8.28
N GLU A 117 7.11 30.91 -8.29
CA GLU A 117 7.05 30.08 -7.09
C GLU A 117 8.45 29.88 -6.50
N LEU A 118 9.44 29.63 -7.38
CA LEU A 118 10.82 29.43 -6.97
C LEU A 118 11.47 30.71 -6.41
N SER A 119 11.00 31.88 -6.81
CA SER A 119 11.52 33.17 -6.31
C SER A 119 10.81 33.66 -5.03
N ASN A 120 9.54 33.30 -4.85
CA ASN A 120 8.71 33.84 -3.76
C ASN A 120 8.78 33.03 -2.47
N TYR A 121 9.25 31.79 -2.54
CA TYR A 121 9.26 30.86 -1.41
C TYR A 121 10.67 30.37 -1.07
N LYS A 122 10.83 29.78 0.11
CA LYS A 122 12.09 29.18 0.52
C LYS A 122 12.25 27.85 -0.21
N VAL A 123 13.28 27.75 -1.04
CA VAL A 123 13.55 26.54 -1.85
C VAL A 123 14.91 25.95 -1.49
N LYS A 124 14.94 24.65 -1.21
CA LYS A 124 16.19 23.86 -1.22
C LYS A 124 16.27 23.10 -2.55
N THR A 125 17.38 23.27 -3.26
CA THR A 125 17.62 22.63 -4.55
C THR A 125 18.62 21.49 -4.41
N ILE A 126 18.33 20.34 -5.03
CA ILE A 126 19.21 19.18 -5.11
C ILE A 126 19.44 18.85 -6.58
N GLN A 127 20.70 18.66 -6.95
CA GLN A 127 21.10 18.28 -8.31
C GLN A 127 21.32 16.76 -8.37
N LYS A 128 20.61 16.10 -9.29
CA LYS A 128 20.79 14.68 -9.65
C LYS A 128 21.09 14.56 -11.13
N LYS A 129 21.57 13.39 -11.55
CA LYS A 129 22.06 13.15 -12.92
C LYS A 129 21.10 13.64 -14.02
N ASN A 130 19.80 13.37 -13.87
CA ASN A 130 18.76 13.70 -14.85
C ASN A 130 17.71 14.68 -14.31
N TYR A 131 17.85 15.15 -13.06
CA TYR A 131 16.82 15.93 -12.39
C TYR A 131 17.39 17.06 -11.55
N ILE A 132 16.66 18.17 -11.52
CA ILE A 132 16.74 19.18 -10.47
C ILE A 132 15.55 18.96 -9.54
N ILE A 133 15.79 18.79 -8.26
CA ILE A 133 14.74 18.56 -7.26
C ILE A 133 14.63 19.80 -6.40
N TYR A 134 13.41 20.33 -6.32
CA TYR A 134 13.06 21.48 -5.50
C TYR A 134 12.25 20.99 -4.30
N ASN A 135 12.72 21.30 -3.10
CA ASN A 135 11.95 21.16 -1.87
C ASN A 135 11.50 22.57 -1.46
N ILE A 136 10.23 22.89 -1.74
CA ILE A 136 9.63 24.21 -1.62
C ILE A 136 8.87 24.28 -0.31
N ASP A 137 9.13 25.32 0.48
CA ASP A 137 8.46 25.60 1.76
C ASP A 137 7.62 26.88 1.61
N TYR A 138 6.30 26.72 1.58
CA TYR A 138 5.32 27.82 1.46
C TYR A 138 5.05 28.51 2.79
N GLY A 139 5.56 27.97 3.91
CA GLY A 139 5.24 28.39 5.26
C GLY A 139 3.88 27.89 5.78
N PHE A 140 3.60 28.20 7.04
CA PHE A 140 2.31 27.95 7.69
C PHE A 140 1.57 29.29 7.83
N PRO A 141 0.39 29.50 7.25
CA PRO A 141 -0.48 30.59 7.64
C PRO A 141 -1.18 30.28 8.97
N GLU A 142 -1.55 31.33 9.69
CA GLU A 142 -2.03 31.30 11.07
C GLU A 142 -3.40 30.62 11.26
N ASP A 143 -4.13 30.30 10.17
CA ASP A 143 -5.44 29.65 10.20
C ASP A 143 -5.37 28.24 9.58
N ASP A 144 -5.19 27.26 10.45
CA ASP A 144 -4.52 25.97 10.20
C ASP A 144 -5.21 24.99 9.23
N CYS A 145 -6.44 25.25 8.78
CA CYS A 145 -7.20 24.28 7.97
C CYS A 145 -7.52 24.73 6.54
N THR A 146 -7.09 25.93 6.14
CA THR A 146 -7.44 26.53 4.83
C THR A 146 -6.37 26.35 3.75
N VAL A 147 -5.21 25.82 4.13
CA VAL A 147 -4.01 25.72 3.28
C VAL A 147 -4.02 24.40 2.54
N ALA A 148 -3.86 24.47 1.21
CA ALA A 148 -3.79 23.27 0.39
C ALA A 148 -2.44 22.54 0.54
N THR A 149 -1.31 23.26 0.71
CA THR A 149 0.03 22.68 0.79
C THR A 149 1.01 23.59 1.56
N SER A 150 1.73 23.05 2.56
CA SER A 150 2.78 23.74 3.32
C SER A 150 4.18 23.48 2.75
N LYS A 151 4.46 22.25 2.30
CA LYS A 151 5.74 21.88 1.69
C LYS A 151 5.54 20.93 0.53
N ARG A 152 6.36 21.07 -0.50
CA ARG A 152 6.25 20.26 -1.73
C ARG A 152 7.61 19.86 -2.26
N VAL A 153 7.70 18.62 -2.73
CA VAL A 153 8.83 18.14 -3.51
C VAL A 153 8.45 18.14 -4.99
N VAL A 154 9.24 18.84 -5.81
CA VAL A 154 9.07 18.91 -7.26
C VAL A 154 10.32 18.39 -7.94
N PHE A 155 10.14 17.46 -8.87
CA PHE A 155 11.22 16.87 -9.65
C PHE A 155 11.16 17.41 -11.08
N LYS A 156 12.14 18.22 -11.49
CA LYS A 156 12.26 18.74 -12.85
C LYS A 156 13.26 17.93 -13.65
N ASN A 157 12.80 17.20 -14.66
CA ASN A 157 13.66 16.44 -15.57
C ASN A 157 14.41 17.41 -16.49
N ILE A 158 15.75 17.36 -16.51
CA ILE A 158 16.58 18.32 -17.26
C ILE A 158 16.55 18.12 -18.76
N HIS A 159 16.21 16.92 -19.23
CA HIS A 159 16.21 16.56 -20.65
C HIS A 159 14.87 16.90 -21.29
N THR A 160 13.77 16.61 -20.59
CA THR A 160 12.41 16.85 -21.11
C THR A 160 11.84 18.22 -20.70
N GLY A 161 12.40 18.85 -19.67
CA GLY A 161 11.87 20.09 -19.09
C GLY A 161 10.61 19.91 -18.24
N LEU A 162 10.03 18.70 -18.20
CA LEU A 162 8.83 18.39 -17.44
C LEU A 162 9.13 18.37 -15.94
N SER A 163 8.19 18.90 -15.15
CA SER A 163 8.22 18.84 -13.70
C SER A 163 7.16 17.86 -13.20
N TYR A 164 7.45 17.19 -12.09
CA TYR A 164 6.57 16.20 -11.48
C TYR A 164 6.44 16.44 -9.98
N SER A 165 5.26 16.19 -9.42
CA SER A 165 5.02 16.26 -7.98
C SER A 165 3.81 15.42 -7.60
N LEU A 166 3.72 15.01 -6.34
CA LEU A 166 2.49 14.42 -5.82
C LEU A 166 1.46 15.49 -5.52
N GLN A 167 0.27 15.31 -6.07
CA GLN A 167 -0.87 16.17 -5.81
C GLN A 167 -1.65 15.66 -4.60
N GLY A 168 -2.42 16.55 -3.96
CA GLY A 168 -3.28 16.19 -2.84
C GLY A 168 -2.54 15.88 -1.52
N ILE A 169 -1.25 16.18 -1.44
CA ILE A 169 -0.46 16.08 -0.20
C ILE A 169 -0.33 17.47 0.42
N TYR A 170 -0.62 17.56 1.72
CA TYR A 170 -0.47 18.79 2.48
C TYR A 170 1.01 19.16 2.71
N SER A 171 1.85 18.21 3.08
CA SER A 171 3.28 18.46 3.29
C SER A 171 4.09 17.27 2.84
N GLU A 172 5.13 17.50 2.04
CA GLU A 172 6.14 16.49 1.72
C GLU A 172 7.54 17.05 1.98
N THR A 173 8.43 16.25 2.56
CA THR A 173 9.82 16.64 2.84
C THR A 173 10.78 15.53 2.50
N ILE A 174 11.91 15.89 1.89
CA ILE A 174 13.02 14.96 1.61
C ILE A 174 13.74 14.63 2.92
N VAL A 175 13.78 13.34 3.24
CA VAL A 175 14.45 12.78 4.42
C VAL A 175 15.87 12.35 4.09
N SER A 176 16.06 11.62 2.99
CA SER A 176 17.39 11.21 2.53
C SER A 176 17.48 11.11 1.01
N GLU A 177 18.71 11.18 0.52
CA GLU A 177 19.08 11.05 -0.88
C GLU A 177 19.97 9.83 -1.06
N ASP A 178 19.86 9.16 -2.20
CA ASP A 178 20.70 8.01 -2.58
C ASP A 178 20.69 6.86 -1.55
N ASP A 179 19.52 6.65 -0.95
CA ASP A 179 19.33 5.74 0.17
C ASP A 179 17.93 5.10 0.12
N PRO A 180 17.83 3.77 -0.05
CA PRO A 180 18.90 2.77 0.11
C PRO A 180 19.84 2.60 -1.10
N PHE A 181 19.54 3.22 -2.25
CA PHE A 181 20.31 3.09 -3.49
C PHE A 181 20.58 4.44 -4.14
N GLU A 182 21.63 4.53 -4.95
CA GLU A 182 21.85 5.68 -5.83
C GLU A 182 20.65 5.93 -6.76
N ASP A 183 20.41 7.20 -7.08
CA ASP A 183 19.29 7.69 -7.88
C ASP A 183 17.93 7.44 -7.21
N THR A 184 17.90 7.49 -5.88
CA THR A 184 16.65 7.43 -5.11
C THR A 184 16.49 8.63 -4.19
N ILE A 185 15.23 8.97 -3.90
CA ILE A 185 14.86 10.04 -2.98
C ILE A 185 13.82 9.48 -2.03
N TYR A 186 14.11 9.55 -0.74
CA TYR A 186 13.22 9.12 0.33
C TYR A 186 12.53 10.33 0.94
N THR A 187 11.20 10.35 0.94
CA THR A 187 10.40 11.44 1.49
C THR A 187 9.47 10.96 2.60
N GLU A 188 9.12 11.89 3.46
CA GLU A 188 8.03 11.80 4.42
C GLU A 188 6.92 12.74 3.97
N TYR A 189 5.68 12.28 4.07
CA TYR A 189 4.53 13.11 3.74
C TYR A 189 3.47 13.09 4.84
N SER A 190 2.68 14.16 4.85
CA SER A 190 1.43 14.30 5.56
C SER A 190 0.35 14.72 4.57
N GLY A 191 -0.72 13.94 4.46
CA GLY A 191 -1.80 14.17 3.51
C GLY A 191 -2.68 15.37 3.86
N CYS A 192 -2.78 15.72 5.16
CA CYS A 192 -3.73 16.71 5.64
C CYS A 192 -3.34 17.28 7.00
N ASN A 193 -3.52 18.60 7.20
CA ASN A 193 -3.20 19.28 8.47
C ASN A 193 -4.26 19.06 9.55
N CYS A 194 -5.55 19.20 9.20
CA CYS A 194 -6.67 19.25 10.15
C CYS A 194 -7.63 18.05 10.10
N CYS A 195 -7.43 17.11 9.19
CA CYS A 195 -8.15 15.84 9.19
C CYS A 195 -7.26 14.74 9.78
N CYS A 196 -7.79 13.52 9.99
CA CYS A 196 -6.98 12.39 10.44
C CYS A 196 -5.73 12.29 9.55
N PRO A 197 -4.52 12.57 10.09
CA PRO A 197 -3.38 12.81 9.23
C PRO A 197 -2.91 11.47 8.65
N ASP A 198 -3.18 11.27 7.35
CA ASP A 198 -2.54 10.20 6.58
C ASP A 198 -1.07 10.56 6.41
N ASN A 199 -0.21 9.98 7.25
CA ASN A 199 1.22 10.18 7.17
C ASN A 199 1.86 8.93 6.59
N GLY A 200 2.84 9.14 5.72
CA GLY A 200 3.52 8.04 5.09
C GLY A 200 4.91 8.39 4.62
N ASN A 201 5.51 7.41 3.96
CA ASN A 201 6.86 7.48 3.46
C ASN A 201 6.87 6.97 2.02
N ILE A 202 7.62 7.65 1.17
CA ILE A 202 7.71 7.33 -0.25
C ILE A 202 9.18 7.19 -0.64
N LEU A 203 9.46 6.17 -1.45
CA LEU A 203 10.76 6.01 -2.09
C LEU A 203 10.59 6.21 -3.59
N TYR A 204 11.15 7.31 -4.10
CA TYR A 204 11.23 7.60 -5.52
C TYR A 204 12.49 6.99 -6.13
N TYR A 205 12.33 6.47 -7.34
CA TYR A 205 13.40 6.02 -8.23
C TYR A 205 13.46 6.97 -9.42
N LEU A 206 14.64 7.54 -9.64
CA LEU A 206 14.89 8.53 -10.68
C LEU A 206 15.47 7.86 -11.92
N PHE A 207 14.59 7.48 -12.84
CA PHE A 207 14.97 6.95 -14.14
C PHE A 207 15.25 8.06 -15.14
N GLU A 208 15.95 7.77 -16.23
CA GLU A 208 16.39 8.81 -17.19
C GLU A 208 15.26 9.68 -17.75
N ASP A 209 14.15 9.06 -18.10
CA ASP A 209 13.00 9.64 -18.77
C ASP A 209 11.73 9.73 -17.90
N LYS A 210 11.75 9.14 -16.70
CA LYS A 210 10.58 9.09 -15.81
C LYS A 210 10.94 8.95 -14.33
N ILE A 211 9.93 9.12 -13.49
CA ILE A 211 10.02 8.87 -12.06
C ILE A 211 9.01 7.79 -11.71
N SER A 212 9.40 6.88 -10.83
CA SER A 212 8.49 5.90 -10.25
C SER A 212 8.65 5.87 -8.75
N PHE A 213 7.60 5.56 -8.02
CA PHE A 213 7.67 5.48 -6.57
C PHE A 213 6.85 4.33 -6.00
N ILE A 214 7.18 3.98 -4.77
CA ILE A 214 6.44 3.03 -3.95
C ILE A 214 6.20 3.61 -2.55
N PRO A 215 5.07 3.26 -1.90
CA PRO A 215 4.95 3.39 -0.45
C PRO A 215 6.05 2.55 0.21
N PHE A 216 6.88 3.18 1.04
CA PHE A 216 8.05 2.50 1.61
C PHE A 216 8.43 3.11 2.93
N LYS A 217 8.48 2.31 3.99
CA LYS A 217 9.05 2.73 5.28
C LYS A 217 10.40 2.04 5.46
N LYS A 218 11.47 2.83 5.63
CA LYS A 218 12.84 2.32 5.65
C LYS A 218 13.14 1.43 6.85
N GLN A 219 12.64 1.83 8.02
CA GLN A 219 12.97 1.18 9.28
C GLN A 219 12.18 -0.13 9.45
N ASN A 220 12.84 -1.13 10.01
CA ASN A 220 12.16 -2.31 10.50
C ASN A 220 11.30 -1.93 11.71
N SER A 221 10.09 -2.45 11.76
CA SER A 221 9.15 -2.16 12.84
C SER A 221 8.50 -3.44 13.35
N LYS A 222 8.20 -3.45 14.65
CA LYS A 222 7.21 -4.37 15.18
C LYS A 222 5.83 -3.83 14.82
N GLY A 223 4.87 -4.71 14.56
CA GLY A 223 3.51 -4.27 14.34
C GLY A 223 2.97 -3.63 15.61
N LEU A 224 2.20 -2.55 15.46
CA LEU A 224 1.62 -1.80 16.57
C LEU A 224 0.19 -1.39 16.22
N CYS A 225 -0.63 -1.27 17.24
CA CYS A 225 -1.99 -0.78 17.16
C CYS A 225 -2.05 0.62 17.79
N TYR A 226 -2.59 1.62 17.08
CA TYR A 226 -2.69 3.00 17.59
C TYR A 226 -4.13 3.35 18.01
N TYR A 227 -4.30 4.00 19.17
CA TYR A 227 -5.59 4.37 19.77
C TYR A 227 -5.57 5.75 20.44
N GLY A 228 -5.53 6.81 19.64
CA GLY A 228 -5.76 8.20 20.09
C GLY A 228 -6.50 9.07 19.08
N THR A 229 -6.72 8.51 17.88
CA THR A 229 -7.49 9.03 16.73
C THR A 229 -7.80 7.83 15.80
N LEU A 230 -8.41 6.78 16.37
CA LEU A 230 -9.14 5.65 15.75
C LEU A 230 -8.74 5.03 14.37
N GLU A 231 -7.61 5.31 13.71
CA GLU A 231 -7.47 4.96 12.27
C GLU A 231 -6.12 4.39 11.77
N GLY A 232 -5.30 3.72 12.60
CA GLY A 232 -4.00 3.22 12.09
C GLY A 232 -3.44 1.96 12.74
N VAL A 233 -2.92 1.07 11.89
CA VAL A 233 -2.02 -0.02 12.29
C VAL A 233 -0.63 0.21 11.72
N GLU A 234 0.42 -0.03 12.51
CA GLU A 234 1.77 -0.18 11.99
C GLU A 234 1.95 -1.64 11.56
N LEU A 235 2.31 -1.88 10.31
CA LEU A 235 2.70 -3.21 9.85
C LEU A 235 3.97 -3.67 10.54
N SER A 236 4.04 -4.94 10.96
CA SER A 236 5.35 -5.50 11.28
C SER A 236 6.16 -5.61 10.00
N ARG A 237 7.36 -5.04 10.00
CA ARG A 237 8.19 -4.91 8.81
C ARG A 237 9.60 -5.41 9.04
N GLU A 238 10.04 -6.26 8.12
CA GLU A 238 11.45 -6.59 7.92
C GLU A 238 11.83 -6.25 6.49
N ASN A 239 12.76 -5.32 6.31
CA ASN A 239 13.36 -4.95 5.04
C ASN A 239 14.75 -5.57 4.91
N ARG A 240 15.11 -5.98 3.69
CA ARG A 240 16.46 -6.36 3.28
C ARG A 240 16.78 -5.67 1.97
N TYR A 241 18.05 -5.31 1.80
CA TYR A 241 18.53 -4.54 0.65
C TYR A 241 19.62 -5.32 -0.06
N ILE A 242 19.47 -5.49 -1.37
CA ILE A 242 20.49 -6.07 -2.24
C ILE A 242 21.05 -4.93 -3.08
N LYS A 243 22.25 -4.46 -2.73
CA LYS A 243 22.83 -3.27 -3.37
C LYS A 243 23.22 -3.49 -4.84
N THR A 244 23.61 -4.70 -5.20
CA THR A 244 24.14 -5.02 -6.53
C THR A 244 23.11 -4.88 -7.65
N ASP A 245 21.84 -5.13 -7.36
CA ASP A 245 20.74 -5.10 -8.32
C ASP A 245 19.62 -4.11 -7.92
N LYS A 246 19.89 -3.24 -6.92
CA LYS A 246 18.94 -2.26 -6.37
C LYS A 246 17.61 -2.90 -5.95
N THR A 247 17.65 -4.10 -5.36
CA THR A 247 16.44 -4.82 -4.92
C THR A 247 16.11 -4.59 -3.44
N ILE A 248 14.86 -4.29 -3.15
CA ILE A 248 14.30 -4.28 -1.79
C ILE A 248 13.46 -5.55 -1.60
N LEU A 249 13.79 -6.34 -0.59
CA LEU A 249 12.94 -7.42 -0.11
C LEU A 249 12.23 -6.95 1.15
N MET A 250 10.91 -7.11 1.18
CA MET A 250 10.08 -6.72 2.30
C MET A 250 9.25 -7.91 2.76
N LYS A 251 9.27 -8.16 4.06
CA LYS A 251 8.35 -9.07 4.72
C LYS A 251 7.48 -8.25 5.66
N LEU A 252 6.21 -8.17 5.33
CA LEU A 252 5.21 -7.40 6.04
C LEU A 252 4.22 -8.33 6.72
N LYS A 253 3.72 -7.93 7.88
CA LYS A 253 2.62 -8.61 8.55
C LYS A 253 1.59 -7.60 9.01
N LEU A 254 0.33 -7.85 8.71
CA LEU A 254 -0.80 -7.05 9.16
C LEU A 254 -1.14 -7.43 10.60
N PRO A 255 -1.08 -6.52 11.58
CA PRO A 255 -1.49 -6.83 12.95
C PRO A 255 -3.02 -6.90 13.10
N ILE A 256 -3.49 -7.76 14.00
CA ILE A 256 -4.83 -7.71 14.60
C ILE A 256 -4.74 -6.93 15.89
N CYS A 257 -5.61 -5.94 16.02
CA CYS A 257 -5.68 -5.07 17.18
C CYS A 257 -6.91 -5.42 18.01
N LYS A 258 -6.73 -5.56 19.33
CA LYS A 258 -7.85 -5.56 20.27
C LYS A 258 -8.25 -4.12 20.53
N GLU A 259 -9.54 -3.84 20.65
CA GLU A 259 -9.96 -2.59 21.29
C GLU A 259 -9.34 -2.51 22.68
N PRO A 260 -8.72 -1.38 23.05
CA PRO A 260 -8.09 -1.24 24.34
C PRO A 260 -9.18 -1.19 25.41
N ASP A 261 -9.02 -1.97 26.48
CA ASP A 261 -9.94 -1.94 27.63
C ASP A 261 -9.87 -0.59 28.38
N ASN A 262 -8.86 0.24 28.10
CA ASN A 262 -8.67 1.59 28.64
C ASN A 262 -8.48 2.60 27.49
N PRO A 263 -9.36 3.63 27.36
CA PRO A 263 -9.27 4.65 26.33
C PRO A 263 -8.02 5.54 26.41
N ASP A 264 -7.28 5.52 27.51
CA ASP A 264 -6.02 6.27 27.67
C ASP A 264 -4.81 5.56 27.03
N ILE A 265 -4.94 4.30 26.62
CA ILE A 265 -3.86 3.56 25.96
C ILE A 265 -3.79 4.00 24.50
N THR A 266 -2.78 4.80 24.16
CA THR A 266 -2.59 5.30 22.80
C THR A 266 -1.90 4.34 21.85
N THR A 267 -1.26 3.29 22.37
CA THR A 267 -0.64 2.22 21.57
C THR A 267 -0.70 0.88 22.29
N SER A 268 -0.94 -0.22 21.56
CA SER A 268 -0.90 -1.58 22.09
C SER A 268 -0.18 -2.56 21.16
N GLU A 269 0.27 -3.67 21.73
CA GLU A 269 0.82 -4.79 20.95
C GLU A 269 -0.30 -5.55 20.23
N PRO A 270 -0.07 -6.04 19.00
CA PRO A 270 -1.03 -6.86 18.27
C PRO A 270 -1.31 -8.20 18.97
N ILE A 271 -2.55 -8.68 18.84
CA ILE A 271 -2.94 -10.02 19.30
C ILE A 271 -2.32 -11.10 18.40
N ASP A 272 -2.40 -10.90 17.08
CA ASP A 272 -1.92 -11.85 16.08
C ASP A 272 -1.61 -11.13 14.75
N TYR A 273 -1.13 -11.90 13.76
CA TYR A 273 -0.83 -11.46 12.41
C TYR A 273 -1.46 -12.41 11.37
N PRO A 274 -2.73 -12.20 10.98
CA PRO A 274 -3.50 -13.09 10.12
C PRO A 274 -2.95 -13.17 8.71
N HIS A 275 -2.33 -12.08 8.26
CA HIS A 275 -1.84 -11.93 6.90
C HIS A 275 -0.38 -11.53 6.86
N THR A 276 0.32 -12.11 5.88
CA THR A 276 1.71 -11.83 5.57
C THR A 276 1.86 -11.50 4.10
N LEU A 277 2.66 -10.49 3.80
CA LEU A 277 3.03 -10.12 2.45
C LEU A 277 4.55 -10.15 2.34
N PHE A 278 5.06 -11.04 1.51
CA PHE A 278 6.43 -10.92 1.02
C PHE A 278 6.43 -10.18 -0.32
N SER A 279 7.24 -9.13 -0.44
CA SER A 279 7.38 -8.34 -1.65
C SER A 279 8.85 -8.22 -2.05
N ALA A 280 9.14 -8.35 -3.34
CA ALA A 280 10.44 -8.04 -3.92
C ALA A 280 10.26 -6.91 -4.94
N VAL A 281 10.89 -5.76 -4.66
CA VAL A 281 10.90 -4.58 -5.53
C VAL A 281 12.26 -4.54 -6.22
N LYS A 282 12.29 -4.64 -7.53
CA LYS A 282 13.51 -4.71 -8.34
C LYS A 282 13.53 -3.61 -9.38
N VAL A 283 14.73 -3.17 -9.74
CA VAL A 283 14.94 -2.33 -10.92
C VAL A 283 15.34 -3.23 -12.09
N GLU A 284 14.52 -3.30 -13.13
CA GLU A 284 14.81 -4.05 -14.36
C GLU A 284 14.51 -3.17 -15.58
N ASN A 285 15.47 -3.04 -16.51
CA ASN A 285 15.28 -2.31 -17.77
C ASN A 285 14.65 -0.92 -17.59
N ASN A 286 15.15 -0.09 -16.67
CA ASN A 286 14.63 1.26 -16.39
C ASN A 286 13.15 1.26 -15.90
N ASN A 287 12.71 0.19 -15.25
CA ASN A 287 11.39 0.03 -14.66
C ASN A 287 11.50 -0.56 -13.24
N LEU A 288 10.49 -0.28 -12.41
CA LEU A 288 10.30 -1.01 -11.16
C LEU A 288 9.38 -2.20 -11.40
N ILE A 289 9.83 -3.37 -10.95
CA ILE A 289 9.06 -4.62 -10.96
C ILE A 289 8.78 -5.00 -9.51
N VAL A 290 7.51 -5.24 -9.19
CA VAL A 290 7.07 -5.63 -7.86
C VAL A 290 6.47 -7.04 -7.91
N GLU A 291 7.19 -8.00 -7.33
CA GLU A 291 6.68 -9.35 -7.11
C GLU A 291 6.06 -9.47 -5.72
N ARG A 292 4.87 -10.07 -5.63
CA ARG A 292 4.09 -10.16 -4.38
C ARG A 292 3.69 -11.59 -4.08
N PHE A 293 3.83 -11.97 -2.81
CA PHE A 293 3.53 -13.29 -2.31
C PHE A 293 2.74 -13.17 -1.00
N PHE A 294 1.42 -13.16 -1.13
CA PHE A 294 0.48 -13.08 -0.02
C PHE A 294 0.28 -14.46 0.62
N ASP A 295 0.40 -14.54 1.95
CA ASP A 295 0.19 -15.74 2.78
C ASP A 295 0.92 -16.99 2.33
N LYS A 296 2.09 -16.79 1.73
CA LYS A 296 2.98 -17.85 1.26
C LYS A 296 4.33 -17.86 1.97
N GLY A 297 4.53 -16.95 2.92
CA GLY A 297 5.84 -16.68 3.51
C GLY A 297 6.86 -16.24 2.46
N ILE A 298 8.13 -16.53 2.71
CA ILE A 298 9.23 -16.19 1.80
C ILE A 298 9.34 -17.29 0.74
N PRO A 299 9.20 -16.96 -0.56
CA PRO A 299 9.33 -17.92 -1.65
C PRO A 299 10.72 -18.56 -1.70
N GLU A 300 10.82 -19.79 -2.20
CA GLU A 300 12.08 -20.53 -2.26
C GLU A 300 13.17 -19.78 -3.03
N SER A 301 12.80 -19.11 -4.13
CA SER A 301 13.70 -18.28 -4.95
C SER A 301 14.38 -17.16 -4.17
N TYR A 302 13.76 -16.66 -3.10
CA TYR A 302 14.29 -15.59 -2.26
C TYR A 302 14.84 -16.07 -0.92
N ARG A 303 14.62 -17.33 -0.54
CA ARG A 303 14.93 -17.81 0.82
C ARG A 303 16.42 -17.68 1.15
N LYS A 304 17.29 -18.11 0.25
CA LYS A 304 18.74 -18.02 0.44
C LYS A 304 19.19 -16.56 0.59
N ILE A 305 18.78 -15.71 -0.36
CA ILE A 305 19.09 -14.28 -0.38
C ILE A 305 18.59 -13.59 0.90
N TRP A 306 17.39 -13.92 1.36
CA TRP A 306 16.82 -13.40 2.60
C TRP A 306 17.65 -13.76 3.85
N ILE A 307 18.12 -15.01 3.93
CA ILE A 307 18.94 -15.49 5.04
C ILE A 307 20.32 -14.81 5.02
N ASP A 308 20.93 -14.73 3.84
CA ASP A 308 22.29 -14.20 3.67
C ASP A 308 22.33 -12.66 3.85
N SER A 309 21.23 -11.97 3.53
CA SER A 309 21.08 -10.51 3.67
C SER A 309 20.73 -10.05 5.09
N LYS A 310 20.69 -10.95 6.09
CA LYS A 310 20.45 -10.58 7.49
C LYS A 310 21.30 -9.37 7.86
N GLU A 311 20.66 -8.35 8.45
CA GLU A 311 21.37 -7.28 9.12
C GLU A 311 22.41 -7.92 10.05
N LYS A 312 23.69 -7.69 9.78
CA LYS A 312 24.73 -7.94 10.78
C LYS A 312 24.27 -7.16 12.01
N LYS A 313 23.81 -7.88 13.04
CA LYS A 313 23.50 -7.29 14.35
C LYS A 313 24.67 -6.37 14.68
N LYS A 314 24.40 -5.10 14.99
CA LYS A 314 25.39 -4.25 15.67
C LYS A 314 25.88 -5.05 16.87
N ILE A 315 27.09 -5.59 16.76
CA ILE A 315 27.82 -6.10 17.90
C ILE A 315 28.00 -4.85 18.77
N LYS A 316 27.40 -4.87 19.97
CA LYS A 316 27.65 -3.85 20.99
C LYS A 316 29.17 -3.77 21.14
N GLN A 317 29.74 -2.61 20.85
CA GLN A 317 31.06 -2.27 21.36
C GLN A 317 30.89 -2.05 22.87
N GLU A 318 31.64 -2.83 23.64
CA GLU A 318 31.88 -2.63 25.07
C GLU A 318 32.63 -1.32 25.32
#